data_AF-X5HLY5-F1
#
_entry.id   AF-X5HLY5-F1
#
_cell.length_a   1.000
_cell.length_b   1.000
_cell.length_c   1.000
_cell.angle_alpha   90.00
_cell.angle_beta   90.00
_cell.angle_gamma   90.00
#
_symmetry.space_group_name_H-M   'P 1'
#
loop_
_entity.id
_entity.type
_entity.pdbx_description
1 polymer ?
#
loop_
_entity_poly.entity_id
_entity_poly.type
_entity_poly.pdbx_seq_one_letter_code
_entity_poly.pdbx_strand_id
1 'polypeptide(L)' 'MYQLIGGVKSSMGYTGNKSIEEMKNNCNFINITAASNNEGHPHDIVITHESPNYSKT' A
#
# COMPACT_ATOMS: atom_id res chain seq x y z
N MET A 1 -6.62 -14.88 4.56
CA MET A 1 -5.77 -14.14 5.53
C MET A 1 -4.30 -14.03 5.09
N TYR A 2 -3.97 -14.05 3.79
CA TYR A 2 -2.57 -13.94 3.33
C TYR A 2 -2.21 -12.55 2.82
N GLN A 3 -3.12 -11.91 2.10
CA GLN A 3 -2.88 -10.61 1.47
C GLN A 3 -2.65 -9.48 2.49
N LEU A 4 -3.39 -9.49 3.61
CA LEU A 4 -3.20 -8.52 4.69
C LEU A 4 -1.82 -8.63 5.34
N ILE A 5 -1.41 -9.86 5.69
CA ILE A 5 -0.10 -10.12 6.32
C ILE A 5 1.03 -9.82 5.33
N GLY A 6 0.87 -10.21 4.06
CA GLY A 6 1.82 -9.93 2.99
C GLY A 6 1.99 -8.43 2.76
N GLY A 7 0.89 -7.67 2.72
CA GLY A 7 0.91 -6.22 2.57
C GLY A 7 1.68 -5.53 3.69
N VAL A 8 1.38 -5.86 4.96
CA VAL A 8 2.08 -5.29 6.12
C VAL A 8 3.58 -5.60 6.07
N LYS A 9 3.96 -6.84 5.78
CA LYS A 9 5.37 -7.22 5.65
C LYS A 9 6.09 -6.49 4.50
N SER A 10 5.40 -6.29 3.37
CA SER A 10 5.94 -5.53 2.25
C SER A 10 6.20 -4.08 2.66
N SER A 11 5.24 -3.43 3.34
CA SER A 11 5.39 -2.05 3.82
C SER A 11 6.52 -1.92 4.85
N MET A 12 6.66 -2.89 5.75
CA MET A 12 7.78 -2.96 6.69
C MET A 12 9.13 -3.07 5.98
N GLY A 13 9.20 -3.84 4.88
CA GLY A 13 10.39 -3.91 4.03
C GLY A 13 10.75 -2.56 3.38
N TYR A 14 9.77 -1.87 2.78
CA TYR A 14 9.99 -0.56 2.16
C TYR A 14 10.43 0.52 3.16
N THR A 15 9.95 0.43 4.40
CA THR A 15 10.24 1.41 5.46
C THR A 15 11.42 1.01 6.35
N GLY A 16 12.02 -0.17 6.12
CA GLY A 16 13.19 -0.65 6.85
C GLY A 16 12.91 -1.11 8.29
N ASN A 17 11.67 -1.45 8.63
CA ASN A 17 11.26 -1.80 9.99
C ASN A 17 11.11 -3.31 10.17
N LYS A 18 11.62 -3.87 11.27
CA LYS A 18 11.57 -5.31 11.57
C LYS A 18 10.35 -5.71 12.39
N SER A 19 9.69 -4.74 13.03
CA SER A 19 8.44 -4.95 13.78
C SER A 19 7.41 -3.86 13.49
N ILE A 20 6.15 -4.13 13.82
CA ILE A 20 5.06 -3.15 13.74
C ILE A 20 5.33 -1.97 14.68
N GLU A 21 5.92 -2.23 15.85
CA GLU A 21 6.26 -1.21 16.83
C GLU A 21 7.33 -0.24 16.28
N GLU A 22 8.37 -0.78 15.62
CA GLU A 22 9.37 0.05 14.93
C GLU A 22 8.73 0.89 13.82
N MET A 23 7.85 0.28 13.02
CA MET A 23 7.17 0.98 11.93
C MET A 23 6.30 2.14 12.42
N LYS A 24 5.64 2.00 13.58
CA LYS A 24 4.85 3.08 14.19
C LYS A 24 5.71 4.28 14.61
N ASN A 25 6.95 4.04 15.06
CA ASN A 25 7.81 5.07 15.62
C ASN A 25 8.77 5.70 14.60
N ASN A 26 9.13 4.97 13.54
CA ASN A 26 10.18 5.38 12.60
C ASN A 26 9.65 5.83 11.22
N CYS A 27 8.38 5.56 10.90
CA CYS A 27 7.82 5.95 9.60
C CYS A 27 7.48 7.43 9.53
N ASN A 28 7.84 8.04 8.41
CA ASN A 28 7.44 9.40 8.08
C ASN A 28 6.29 9.38 7.09
N PHE A 29 5.27 10.21 7.36
CA PHE A 29 4.14 10.39 6.48
C PHE A 29 4.20 11.76 5.82
N ILE A 30 3.75 11.82 4.56
CA ILE A 30 3.57 13.06 3.84
C ILE A 30 2.11 13.21 3.45
N ASN A 31 1.64 14.44 3.35
CA ASN A 31 0.30 14.72 2.82
C ASN A 31 0.35 14.66 1.30
N ILE A 32 -0.62 13.98 0.71
CA ILE A 32 -0.79 13.87 -0.74
C ILE A 32 -2.04 14.61 -1.20
N THR A 33 -2.05 15.02 -2.47
CA THR A 33 -3.21 15.67 -3.09
C THR A 33 -4.21 14.64 -3.60
N ALA A 34 -5.43 15.07 -3.95
CA ALA A 34 -6.41 14.21 -4.62
C ALA A 34 -5.90 13.70 -5.98
N ALA A 35 -5.11 14.51 -6.70
CA ALA A 35 -4.48 14.10 -7.96
C ALA A 35 -3.48 12.96 -7.72
N SER A 36 -2.62 13.10 -6.71
CA SER A 36 -1.65 12.06 -6.33
C SER A 36 -2.32 10.79 -5.81
N ASN A 37 -3.49 10.91 -5.17
CA ASN A 37 -4.28 9.75 -4.78
C ASN A 37 -4.76 8.97 -6.01
N ASN A 38 -5.38 9.65 -6.99
CA ASN A 38 -5.79 9.03 -8.25
C ASN A 38 -4.61 8.40 -9.01
N GLU A 39 -3.45 9.04 -8.99
CA GLU A 39 -2.21 8.53 -9.59
C GLU A 39 -1.74 7.24 -8.92
N GLY A 40 -1.84 7.14 -7.59
CA GLY A 40 -1.42 5.94 -6.84
C GLY A 40 -2.28 4.71 -7.11
N HIS A 41 -3.51 4.89 -7.59
CA HIS A 41 -4.37 3.79 -8.03
C HIS A 41 -4.09 3.45 -9.51
N PRO A 42 -4.27 2.18 -9.94
CA PRO A 42 -4.30 1.84 -11.36
C PRO A 42 -5.29 2.74 -12.11
N HIS A 43 -4.74 3.56 -13.01
CA HIS A 43 -5.47 4.52 -13.85
C HIS A 43 -5.17 4.25 -15.33
N ASP A 44 -6.06 4.72 -16.20
CA ASP A 44 -5.96 4.59 -17.67
C ASP A 44 -5.81 3.16 -18.22
N ILE A 45 -6.27 2.17 -17.44
CA ILE A 45 -6.27 0.76 -17.83
C ILE A 45 -7.63 0.09 -17.56
N VAL A 46 -7.90 -0.95 -18.35
CA VAL A 46 -9.02 -1.87 -18.10
C VAL A 46 -8.48 -3.09 -17.35
N ILE A 47 -9.00 -3.34 -16.14
CA ILE A 47 -8.66 -4.52 -15.36
C ILE A 47 -9.36 -5.72 -16.02
N THR A 48 -8.58 -6.61 -16.64
CA THR A 48 -9.09 -7.80 -17.33
C THR A 48 -9.14 -9.04 -16.44
N HIS A 49 -8.45 -9.01 -15.31
CA HIS A 49 -8.36 -10.10 -14.35
C HIS A 49 -8.43 -9.54 -12.93
N GLU A 50 -9.16 -10.20 -12.06
CA GLU A 50 -9.30 -9.76 -10.67
C GLU A 50 -8.01 -9.97 -9.88
N SER A 51 -7.67 -8.98 -9.05
CA SER A 51 -6.57 -9.09 -8.09
C SER A 51 -7.07 -9.57 -6.73
N PRO A 52 -6.36 -10.49 -6.05
CA PRO A 52 -6.76 -10.96 -4.72
C PRO A 52 -6.60 -9.91 -3.62
N ASN A 53 -5.93 -8.77 -3.88
CA ASN A 53 -5.63 -7.74 -2.88
C ASN A 53 -6.02 -6.31 -3.32
N TYR A 54 -6.68 -6.16 -4.46
CA TYR A 54 -7.04 -4.86 -5.00
C TYR A 54 -8.41 -4.91 -5.67
N SER A 55 -9.35 -4.11 -5.17
CA SER A 55 -10.67 -3.90 -5.76
C SER A 55 -10.87 -2.41 -5.98
N LYS A 56 -11.42 -2.03 -7.14
CA LYS A 56 -11.77 -0.64 -7.45
C LYS A 56 -13.11 -0.34 -6.77
N THR A 57 -13.12 0.57 -5.81
CA THR A 57 -14.36 1.14 -5.26
C THR A 57 -14.87 2.25 -6.19
#